data_AF-A0A485CCS2-F1
#
_entry.id   AF-A0A485CCS2-F1
#
_cell.length_a   1.000
_cell.length_b   1.000
_cell.length_c   1.000
_cell.angle_alpha   90.00
_cell.angle_beta   90.00
_cell.angle_gamma   90.00
#
_symmetry.space_group_name_H-M   'P 1'
#
loop_
_entity.id
_entity.type
_entity.pdbx_description
1 polymer ?
#
loop_
_entity_poly.entity_id
_entity_poly.type
_entity_poly.pdbx_seq_one_letter_code
_entity_poly.pdbx_strand_id
1 'polypeptide(L)'
;MSFVQTPLQLGILRFLLGAADGALLPAVQTLLVYNSSNQIAGRIFSYNQSFRDIGNVTGPLIGAAVSANYGFRAVFCVTALVVLINAVYTGAEPAP
;
A
#
# COMPACT_ATOMS: atom_id res chain seq x y z
N MET A 1 -13.91 -1.71 -4.05
CA MET A 1 -13.86 -3.10 -4.59
C MET A 1 -14.95 -4.02 -4.01
N SER A 2 -15.27 -3.95 -2.71
CA SER A 2 -16.28 -4.83 -2.06
C SER A 2 -17.76 -4.63 -2.48
N PHE A 3 -18.10 -3.56 -3.18
CA PHE A 3 -19.48 -3.22 -3.57
C PHE A 3 -19.70 -3.18 -5.11
N VAL A 4 -18.75 -3.71 -5.89
CA VAL A 4 -18.80 -3.64 -7.35
C VAL A 4 -19.57 -4.85 -7.89
N GLN A 5 -20.64 -4.60 -8.65
CA GLN A 5 -21.51 -5.66 -9.18
C GLN A 5 -21.25 -5.97 -10.66
N THR A 6 -20.51 -5.11 -11.39
CA THR A 6 -20.28 -5.27 -12.83
C THR A 6 -18.78 -5.24 -13.21
N PRO A 7 -18.35 -6.02 -14.23
CA PRO A 7 -16.95 -6.08 -14.66
C PRO A 7 -16.38 -4.73 -15.10
N LEU A 8 -17.23 -3.89 -15.71
CA LEU A 8 -16.85 -2.58 -16.24
C LEU A 8 -16.51 -1.58 -15.12
N GLN A 9 -17.30 -1.57 -14.04
CA GLN A 9 -17.04 -0.74 -12.85
C GLN A 9 -15.75 -1.18 -12.14
N LEU A 10 -15.46 -2.48 -12.13
CA LEU A 10 -14.21 -3.01 -11.58
C LEU A 10 -13.01 -2.58 -12.43
N GLY A 11 -13.17 -2.59 -13.77
CA GLY A 11 -12.16 -2.13 -14.72
C GLY A 11 -11.80 -0.65 -14.55
N ILE A 12 -12.80 0.23 -14.40
CA ILE A 12 -12.58 1.67 -14.19
C ILE A 12 -11.87 1.92 -12.85
N LEU A 13 -12.28 1.26 -11.77
CA LEU A 13 -11.62 1.37 -10.48
C LEU A 13 -10.17 0.86 -10.52
N ARG A 14 -9.89 -0.21 -11.27
CA ARG A 14 -8.53 -0.73 -11.48
C ARG A 14 -7.67 0.22 -12.31
N PHE A 15 -8.26 0.88 -13.31
CA PHE A 15 -7.59 1.88 -14.11
C PHE A 15 -7.22 3.11 -13.27
N LEU A 16 -8.15 3.62 -12.46
CA LEU A 16 -7.89 4.74 -11.56
C LEU A 16 -6.84 4.39 -10.50
N LEU A 17 -6.90 3.18 -9.93
CA LEU A 17 -5.88 2.70 -9.01
C LEU A 17 -4.50 2.65 -9.69
N GLY A 18 -4.42 2.10 -10.89
CA GLY A 18 -3.17 2.06 -11.66
C GLY A 18 -2.63 3.44 -12.04
N ALA A 19 -3.50 4.39 -12.39
CA ALA A 19 -3.13 5.76 -12.65
C ALA A 19 -2.59 6.48 -11.40
N ALA A 20 -3.23 6.23 -10.24
CA ALA A 20 -2.78 6.77 -8.97
C ALA A 20 -1.42 6.19 -8.56
N ASP A 21 -1.23 4.87 -8.66
CA ASP A 21 0.06 4.21 -8.39
C ASP A 21 1.17 4.72 -9.32
N GLY A 22 0.85 4.93 -10.61
CA GLY A 22 1.79 5.47 -11.60
C GLY A 22 2.27 6.88 -11.29
N ALA A 23 1.46 7.70 -10.61
CA ALA A 23 1.84 9.05 -10.16
C ALA A 23 2.49 9.04 -8.77
N LEU A 24 2.03 8.18 -7.86
CA LEU A 24 2.49 8.10 -6.48
C LEU A 24 3.92 7.56 -6.39
N LEU A 25 4.25 6.48 -7.13
CA LEU A 25 5.56 5.87 -7.08
C LEU A 25 6.71 6.85 -7.41
N PRO A 26 6.69 7.59 -8.54
CA PRO A 26 7.74 8.55 -8.84
C PRO A 26 7.71 9.76 -7.90
N ALA A 27 6.54 10.24 -7.45
CA ALA A 27 6.45 11.35 -6.50
C ALA A 27 7.09 11.02 -5.15
N VAL A 28 6.85 9.82 -4.62
CA VAL A 28 7.49 9.31 -3.39
C VAL A 28 8.99 9.15 -3.59
N GLN A 29 9.43 8.65 -4.76
CA GLN A 29 10.84 8.55 -5.09
C GLN A 29 11.53 9.92 -5.11
N THR A 30 10.92 10.93 -5.75
CA THR A 30 11.44 12.29 -5.80
C THR A 30 11.51 12.95 -4.42
N LEU A 31 10.47 12.80 -3.60
CA LEU A 31 10.45 13.35 -2.23
C LEU A 31 11.53 12.73 -1.34
N LEU A 32 11.74 11.41 -1.43
CA LEU A 32 12.81 10.73 -0.69
C LEU A 32 14.20 11.21 -1.10
N VAL A 33 14.44 11.43 -2.40
CA VAL A 33 15.71 11.98 -2.91
C VAL A 33 15.89 13.44 -2.47
N TYR A 34 14.82 14.24 -2.47
CA TYR A 34 14.88 15.65 -2.09
C TYR A 34 15.14 15.87 -0.59
N ASN A 35 14.61 14.99 0.27
CA ASN A 35 14.79 15.06 1.73
C ASN A 35 16.00 14.27 2.26
N SER A 36 16.64 13.42 1.44
CA SER A 36 17.79 12.60 1.87
C SER A 36 19.11 13.16 1.34
N SER A 37 20.09 13.41 2.22
CA SER A 37 21.46 13.71 1.81
C SER A 37 22.02 12.60 0.91
N ASN A 38 22.61 12.99 -0.24
CA ASN A 38 23.09 12.15 -1.34
C ASN A 38 23.96 10.93 -0.91
N GLN A 39 24.52 10.92 0.30
CA GLN A 39 25.33 9.82 0.84
C GLN A 39 24.55 8.66 1.46
N ILE A 40 23.28 8.85 1.88
CA ILE A 40 22.48 7.84 2.61
C ILE A 40 21.19 7.44 1.85
N ALA A 41 20.80 8.24 0.85
CA ALA A 41 19.60 8.05 0.05
C ALA A 41 19.48 6.63 -0.54
N GLY A 42 20.57 6.05 -1.05
CA GLY A 42 20.59 4.69 -1.61
C GLY A 42 20.30 3.58 -0.59
N ARG A 43 20.73 3.74 0.67
CA ARG A 43 20.43 2.79 1.76
C ARG A 43 18.97 2.90 2.19
N ILE A 44 18.46 4.12 2.36
CA ILE A 44 17.06 4.38 2.72
C ILE A 44 16.11 3.88 1.61
N PHE A 45 16.47 4.11 0.35
CA PHE A 45 15.73 3.56 -0.79
C PHE A 45 15.71 2.04 -0.79
N SER A 46 16.85 1.40 -0.53
CA SER A 46 16.94 -0.06 -0.48
C SER A 46 16.08 -0.62 0.66
N TYR A 47 16.09 0.01 1.85
CA TYR A 47 15.18 -0.37 2.93
C TYR A 47 13.72 -0.19 2.56
N ASN A 48 13.34 0.95 1.97
CA ASN A 48 11.97 1.23 1.56
C ASN A 48 11.48 0.22 0.50
N GLN A 49 12.34 -0.13 -0.45
CA GLN A 49 12.09 -1.17 -1.44
C GLN A 49 11.91 -2.54 -0.77
N SER A 50 12.80 -2.91 0.17
CA SER A 50 12.69 -4.18 0.91
C SER A 50 11.40 -4.27 1.73
N PHE A 51 10.97 -3.20 2.40
CA PHE A 51 9.70 -3.17 3.12
C PHE A 51 8.50 -3.27 2.16
N ARG A 52 8.57 -2.64 0.98
CA ARG A 52 7.55 -2.80 -0.07
C ARG A 52 7.48 -4.23 -0.59
N ASP A 53 8.61 -4.87 -0.85
CA ASP A 53 8.65 -6.27 -1.30
C ASP A 53 8.14 -7.23 -0.22
N ILE A 54 8.53 -7.01 1.04
CA ILE A 54 7.98 -7.74 2.19
C ILE A 54 6.46 -7.55 2.25
N GLY A 55 5.95 -6.33 2.12
CA GLY A 55 4.50 -6.06 2.10
C GLY A 55 3.78 -6.76 0.95
N ASN A 56 4.37 -6.75 -0.25
CA ASN A 56 3.82 -7.41 -1.44
C ASN A 56 3.75 -8.93 -1.32
N VAL A 57 4.65 -9.56 -0.58
CA VAL A 57 4.63 -11.01 -0.34
C VAL A 57 3.74 -11.36 0.84
N THR A 58 3.88 -10.63 1.94
CA THR A 58 3.23 -10.95 3.21
C THR A 58 1.74 -10.60 3.18
N GLY A 59 1.35 -9.53 2.47
CA GLY A 59 -0.05 -9.11 2.33
C GLY A 59 -0.96 -10.17 1.69
N PRO A 60 -0.63 -10.72 0.51
CA PRO A 60 -1.38 -11.81 -0.10
C PRO A 60 -1.33 -13.11 0.71
N LEU A 61 -0.20 -13.41 1.37
CA LEU A 61 -0.08 -14.59 2.24
C LEU A 61 -1.03 -14.53 3.43
N ILE A 62 -1.08 -13.39 4.14
CA ILE A 62 -2.01 -13.16 5.25
C ILE A 62 -3.45 -13.14 4.72
N GLY A 63 -3.71 -12.45 3.60
CA GLY A 63 -5.03 -12.41 2.98
C GLY A 63 -5.55 -13.79 2.55
N ALA A 64 -4.68 -14.64 2.00
CA ALA A 64 -5.02 -16.01 1.62
C ALA A 64 -5.29 -16.90 2.85
N ALA A 65 -4.45 -16.81 3.89
CA ALA A 65 -4.65 -17.56 5.13
C ALA A 65 -5.95 -17.18 5.85
N VAL A 66 -6.28 -15.88 5.89
CA VAL A 66 -7.53 -15.37 6.46
C VAL A 66 -8.74 -15.75 5.59
N SER A 67 -8.62 -15.66 4.26
CA SER A 67 -9.67 -16.08 3.33
C SER A 67 -9.99 -17.58 3.44
N ALA A 68 -8.98 -18.42 3.66
CA ALA A 68 -9.15 -19.86 3.76
C ALA A 68 -9.90 -20.28 5.04
N ASN A 69 -9.72 -19.55 6.14
CA ASN A 69 -10.32 -19.89 7.44
C ASN A 69 -11.65 -19.14 7.71
N TYR A 70 -11.77 -17.89 7.28
CA TYR A 70 -12.90 -17.00 7.64
C TYR A 70 -13.64 -16.42 6.42
N GLY A 71 -13.25 -16.81 5.20
CA GLY A 71 -13.85 -16.35 3.95
C GLY A 71 -13.40 -14.96 3.51
N PHE A 72 -13.72 -14.60 2.26
CA PHE A 72 -13.29 -13.34 1.62
C PHE A 72 -13.74 -12.07 2.36
N ARG A 73 -14.85 -12.12 3.10
CA ARG A 73 -15.37 -10.97 3.88
C ARG A 73 -14.43 -10.56 5.02
N ALA A 74 -13.79 -11.54 5.67
CA ALA A 74 -12.86 -11.29 6.77
C ALA A 74 -11.57 -10.60 6.29
N VAL A 75 -11.10 -10.92 5.07
CA VAL A 75 -9.92 -10.30 4.46
C VAL A 75 -10.09 -8.79 4.33
N PHE A 76 -11.25 -8.33 3.86
CA PHE A 76 -11.54 -6.90 3.74
C PHE A 76 -11.52 -6.19 5.10
N CYS A 77 -12.02 -6.83 6.15
CA CYS A 77 -12.01 -6.28 7.50
C CYS A 77 -10.59 -6.13 8.05
N VAL A 78 -9.75 -7.15 7.85
CA VAL A 78 -8.34 -7.13 8.26
C VAL A 78 -7.55 -6.07 7.48
N THR A 79 -7.73 -6.00 6.16
CA THR A 79 -7.06 -4.96 5.34
C THR A 79 -7.49 -3.56 5.75
N ALA A 80 -8.78 -3.34 6.03
CA ALA A 80 -9.27 -2.05 6.51
C ALA A 80 -8.62 -1.66 7.85
N LEU A 81 -8.48 -2.61 8.78
CA LEU A 81 -7.87 -2.39 10.09
C LEU A 81 -6.37 -2.05 9.96
N VAL A 82 -5.63 -2.77 9.10
CA VAL A 82 -4.21 -2.48 8.81
C VAL A 82 -4.04 -1.08 8.24
N VAL A 83 -4.89 -0.67 7.29
CA VAL A 83 -4.86 0.69 6.71
C VAL A 83 -5.22 1.75 7.76
N LEU A 84 -6.17 1.46 8.64
CA LEU A 84 -6.57 2.38 9.72
C LEU A 84 -5.42 2.61 10.71
N ILE A 85 -4.71 1.55 11.10
CA ILE A 85 -3.51 1.65 11.94
C ILE A 85 -2.45 2.49 11.23
N ASN A 86 -2.21 2.24 9.95
CA ASN A 86 -1.23 3.01 9.17
C ASN A 86 -1.60 4.49 9.10
N ALA A 87 -2.87 4.81 8.86
CA ALA A 87 -3.37 6.19 8.82
C ALA A 87 -3.24 6.90 10.19
N VAL A 88 -3.52 6.20 11.30
CA VAL A 88 -3.31 6.75 12.65
C VAL A 88 -1.83 6.98 12.92
N TYR A 89 -0.96 6.03 12.52
CA TYR A 89 0.48 6.15 12.73
C TYR A 89 1.06 7.34 11.94
N THR A 90 0.66 7.50 10.67
CA THR A 90 1.07 8.65 9.85
C THR A 90 0.44 9.96 10.30
N GLY A 91 -0.79 9.95 10.82
CA GLY A 91 -1.45 11.15 11.35
C GLY A 91 -0.98 11.58 12.75
N ALA A 92 -0.33 10.68 13.50
CA ALA A 92 0.24 10.97 14.82
C ALA A 92 1.66 11.54 14.75
N GLU A 93 2.31 11.50 13.59
CA GLU A 93 3.58 12.16 13.37
C GLU A 93 3.34 13.68 13.19
N PRO A 94 3.87 14.57 14.05
CA PRO A 94 3.76 16.00 13.84
C PRO A 94 4.48 16.33 12.54
N ALA A 95 3.78 16.94 11.59
CA ALA A 95 4.37 17.42 10.35
C ALA A 95 5.60 18.31 10.67
N PRO A 96 6.73 18.14 9.97
CA PRO A 96 7.87 19.05 10.07
C PRO A 96 7.54 20.45 9.54
#